data_AF-A0A179EXY6-F1
#
_entry.id   AF-A0A179EXY6-F1
#
_cell.length_a   1.000
_cell.length_b   1.000
_cell.length_c   1.000
_cell.angle_alpha   90.00
_cell.angle_beta   90.00
_cell.angle_gamma   90.00
#
_symmetry.space_group_name_H-M   'P 1'
#
loop_
_entity.id
_entity.type
_entity.pdbx_description
1 polymer ?
#
loop_
_entity_poly.entity_id
_entity_poly.type
_entity_poly.pdbx_seq_one_letter_code
_entity_poly.pdbx_strand_id
1 'polypeptide(L)'
;MRSFTLVFATLAAFAATGVSAHGFMSKPFCRGCEKANIKVDDLKNPNVGDQICRGEPAGKVTDVGRQLTLGLTITAPHVGPCEVYILKPDLSNANIAKPVASKQDCAAPGKVGPMTVNIPGKISGRRVLRWKWQACHVTPCEQYENCADINVGG
;
A
#
# COMPACT_ATOMS: atom_id res chain seq x y z
N MET A 1 -1.80 -47.72 -48.21
CA MET A 1 -2.51 -47.10 -47.07
C MET A 1 -1.64 -47.24 -45.82
N ARG A 2 -1.00 -46.17 -45.34
CA ARG A 2 -0.34 -46.11 -44.04
C ARG A 2 -0.71 -44.79 -43.39
N SER A 3 -1.39 -44.88 -42.25
CA SER A 3 -1.96 -43.77 -41.50
C SER A 3 -0.88 -42.85 -40.94
N PHE A 4 -1.07 -41.54 -41.13
CA PHE A 4 -0.36 -40.48 -40.41
C PHE A 4 -1.14 -40.17 -39.12
N THR A 5 -0.52 -40.41 -37.96
CA THR A 5 -1.06 -39.95 -36.68
C THR A 5 -0.36 -38.63 -36.31
N LEU A 6 -1.05 -37.50 -36.51
CA LEU A 6 -0.62 -36.21 -35.98
C LEU A 6 -0.93 -36.18 -34.47
N VAL A 7 0.12 -36.12 -33.64
CA VAL A 7 -0.02 -35.83 -32.22
C VAL A 7 0.05 -34.32 -32.04
N PHE A 8 -1.10 -33.68 -31.86
CA PHE A 8 -1.17 -32.29 -31.39
C PHE A 8 -0.95 -32.27 -29.88
N ALA A 9 0.26 -31.92 -29.45
CA ALA A 9 0.53 -31.59 -28.06
C ALA A 9 0.03 -30.16 -27.79
N THR A 10 -1.17 -30.02 -27.23
CA THR A 10 -1.67 -28.74 -26.71
C THR A 10 -0.89 -28.36 -25.45
N LEU A 11 0.03 -27.42 -25.60
CA LEU A 11 0.70 -26.74 -24.50
C LEU A 11 -0.32 -25.80 -23.83
N ALA A 12 -0.97 -26.25 -22.75
CA ALA A 12 -1.83 -25.40 -21.95
C ALA A 12 -0.97 -24.38 -21.19
N ALA A 13 -0.93 -23.14 -21.69
CA ALA A 13 -0.35 -22.03 -20.95
C ALA A 13 -1.23 -21.75 -19.72
N PHE A 14 -0.73 -22.09 -18.53
CA PHE A 14 -1.32 -21.64 -17.28
C PHE A 14 -1.15 -20.12 -17.20
N ALA A 15 -2.20 -19.37 -17.53
CA ALA A 15 -2.30 -17.97 -17.17
C ALA A 15 -2.31 -17.90 -15.64
N ALA A 16 -1.22 -17.44 -15.04
CA ALA A 16 -1.16 -17.13 -13.62
C ALA A 16 -2.06 -15.91 -13.35
N THR A 17 -3.36 -16.12 -13.19
CA THR A 17 -4.29 -15.11 -12.69
C THR A 17 -4.16 -15.03 -11.17
N GLY A 18 -2.97 -14.65 -10.70
CA GLY A 18 -2.75 -14.33 -9.30
C GLY A 18 -3.15 -12.88 -9.06
N VAL A 19 -4.45 -12.57 -9.06
CA VAL A 19 -4.92 -11.25 -8.60
C VAL A 19 -4.82 -11.24 -7.07
N SER A 20 -3.60 -11.01 -6.57
CA SER A 20 -3.28 -10.89 -5.15
C SER A 20 -3.51 -9.45 -4.69
N ALA A 21 -4.71 -8.91 -4.90
CA ALA A 21 -5.04 -7.52 -4.58
C ALA A 21 -5.55 -7.41 -3.12
N HIS A 22 -4.66 -7.07 -2.19
CA HIS A 22 -4.92 -7.19 -0.74
C HIS A 22 -5.51 -5.94 -0.10
N GLY A 23 -5.10 -4.76 -0.53
CA GLY A 23 -5.66 -3.52 0.00
C GLY A 23 -4.75 -2.31 -0.10
N PHE A 24 -5.30 -1.14 0.18
CA PHE A 24 -4.58 0.13 0.14
C PHE A 24 -5.09 1.13 1.17
N MET A 25 -4.28 2.14 1.49
CA MET A 25 -4.71 3.30 2.27
C MET A 25 -5.52 4.25 1.39
N SER A 26 -6.79 4.47 1.73
CA SER A 26 -7.73 5.32 0.99
C SER A 26 -7.92 6.72 1.58
N LYS A 27 -7.52 6.96 2.85
CA LYS A 27 -7.50 8.30 3.46
C LYS A 27 -6.22 8.51 4.29
N PRO A 28 -5.56 9.68 4.22
CA PRO A 28 -5.77 10.80 3.27
C PRO A 28 -5.66 10.36 1.81
N PHE A 29 -6.05 11.22 0.86
CA PHE A 29 -6.06 10.84 -0.56
C PHE A 29 -4.65 10.41 -0.99
N CYS A 30 -4.50 9.13 -1.27
CA CYS A 30 -3.20 8.53 -1.56
C CYS A 30 -2.71 8.91 -2.96
N ARG A 31 -1.40 8.89 -3.17
CA ARG A 31 -0.79 8.91 -4.51
C ARG A 31 -1.31 7.69 -5.27
N GLY A 32 -1.79 7.90 -6.49
CA GLY A 32 -2.41 6.86 -7.29
C GLY A 32 -3.89 6.58 -6.96
N CYS A 33 -4.49 7.18 -5.92
CA CYS A 33 -5.87 6.85 -5.50
C CYS A 33 -6.93 7.11 -6.60
N GLU A 34 -6.63 7.92 -7.62
CA GLU A 34 -7.45 8.04 -8.85
C GLU A 34 -7.63 6.71 -9.59
N LYS A 35 -6.72 5.75 -9.40
CA LYS A 35 -6.77 4.41 -9.99
C LYS A 35 -7.82 3.51 -9.34
N ALA A 36 -8.41 3.90 -8.20
CA ALA A 36 -9.33 3.05 -7.45
C ALA A 36 -10.53 2.53 -8.26
N ASN A 37 -10.93 3.22 -9.33
CA ASN A 37 -12.05 2.83 -10.19
C ASN A 37 -11.63 2.32 -11.59
N ILE A 38 -10.33 2.34 -11.92
CA ILE A 38 -9.84 2.03 -13.28
C ILE A 38 -8.72 0.98 -13.29
N LYS A 39 -7.88 0.95 -12.26
CA LYS A 39 -6.72 0.07 -12.09
C LYS A 39 -6.44 -0.16 -10.61
N VAL A 40 -7.45 -0.60 -9.87
CA VAL A 40 -7.38 -0.70 -8.40
C VAL A 40 -6.28 -1.64 -7.92
N ASP A 41 -5.91 -2.63 -8.73
CA ASP A 41 -4.85 -3.58 -8.40
C ASP A 41 -3.47 -2.91 -8.29
N ASP A 42 -3.23 -1.80 -9.02
CA ASP A 42 -2.01 -1.00 -8.88
C ASP A 42 -1.84 -0.45 -7.45
N LEU A 43 -2.96 -0.24 -6.74
CA LEU A 43 -2.98 0.21 -5.35
C LEU A 43 -2.89 -0.93 -4.36
N LYS A 44 -3.50 -2.07 -4.69
CA LYS A 44 -3.73 -3.19 -3.78
C LYS A 44 -2.64 -4.25 -3.79
N ASN A 45 -1.86 -4.35 -4.87
CA ASN A 45 -0.83 -5.37 -5.02
C ASN A 45 0.38 -5.08 -4.12
N PRO A 46 1.19 -6.09 -3.77
CA PRO A 46 2.46 -5.87 -3.09
C PRO A 46 3.37 -4.88 -3.81
N ASN A 47 4.17 -4.13 -3.06
CA ASN A 47 5.25 -3.28 -3.56
C ASN A 47 6.48 -4.14 -3.86
N VAL A 48 6.51 -4.75 -5.04
CA VAL A 48 7.61 -5.64 -5.48
C VAL A 48 8.85 -4.90 -6.01
N GLY A 49 8.74 -3.58 -6.26
CA GLY A 49 9.82 -2.78 -6.82
C GLY A 49 10.69 -2.07 -5.79
N ASP A 50 10.39 -2.22 -4.48
CA ASP A 50 11.04 -1.52 -3.36
C ASP A 50 11.12 0.01 -3.51
N GLN A 51 10.30 0.59 -4.40
CA GLN A 51 10.23 2.03 -4.59
C GLN A 51 9.38 2.64 -3.47
N ILE A 52 9.88 3.72 -2.86
CA ILE A 52 9.10 4.50 -1.90
C ILE A 52 7.87 5.04 -2.62
N CYS A 53 6.72 4.95 -1.96
CA CYS A 53 5.41 5.28 -2.50
C CYS A 53 5.05 4.48 -3.75
N ARG A 54 5.63 3.28 -3.95
CA ARG A 54 5.46 2.44 -5.15
C ARG A 54 5.88 3.15 -6.45
N GLY A 55 6.71 4.18 -6.35
CA GLY A 55 7.07 5.02 -7.50
C GLY A 55 5.95 5.97 -7.97
N GLU A 56 4.83 6.05 -7.26
CA GLU A 56 3.75 6.97 -7.64
C GLU A 56 4.21 8.43 -7.51
N PRO A 57 3.92 9.27 -8.52
CA PRO A 57 4.30 10.68 -8.50
C PRO A 57 3.56 11.42 -7.37
N ALA A 58 4.11 12.57 -6.97
CA ALA A 58 3.43 13.45 -6.03
C ALA A 58 2.02 13.82 -6.55
N GLY A 59 1.03 13.72 -5.68
CA GLY A 59 -0.37 13.87 -6.03
C GLY A 59 -1.05 15.03 -5.33
N LYS A 60 -2.36 14.90 -5.16
CA LYS A 60 -3.20 15.85 -4.44
C LYS A 60 -2.74 15.98 -2.98
N VAL A 61 -2.56 17.22 -2.53
CA VAL A 61 -2.24 17.52 -1.14
C VAL A 61 -3.53 17.57 -0.32
N THR A 62 -3.55 16.90 0.83
CA THR A 62 -4.65 16.97 1.81
C THR A 62 -4.20 17.77 3.03
N ASP A 63 -4.94 18.83 3.38
CA ASP A 63 -4.73 19.54 4.64
C ASP A 63 -5.18 18.67 5.83
N VAL A 64 -4.32 18.53 6.83
CA VAL A 64 -4.56 17.72 8.02
C VAL A 64 -4.18 18.47 9.28
N GLY A 65 -4.87 18.17 10.39
CA GLY A 65 -4.48 18.63 11.73
C GLY A 65 -3.40 17.75 12.36
N ARG A 66 -3.23 17.90 13.67
CA ARG A 66 -2.25 17.10 14.46
C ARG A 66 -2.69 15.67 14.71
N GLN A 67 -3.97 15.41 14.62
CA GLN A 67 -4.53 14.07 14.64
C GLN A 67 -5.25 13.83 13.32
N LEU A 68 -5.00 12.70 12.70
CA LEU A 68 -5.74 12.26 11.53
C LEU A 68 -6.05 10.77 11.62
N THR A 69 -7.12 10.37 10.93
CA THR A 69 -7.54 8.98 10.87
C THR A 69 -7.25 8.44 9.48
N LEU A 70 -6.47 7.37 9.41
CA LEU A 70 -6.24 6.64 8.16
C LEU A 70 -7.47 5.83 7.80
N GLY A 71 -7.88 5.95 6.55
CA GLY A 71 -8.85 5.06 5.91
C GLY A 71 -8.09 3.94 5.22
N LEU A 72 -8.51 2.70 5.44
CA LEU A 72 -7.95 1.53 4.78
C LEU A 72 -9.06 0.85 3.97
N THR A 73 -8.75 0.49 2.74
CA THR A 73 -9.60 -0.31 1.86
C THR A 73 -8.90 -1.65 1.63
N ILE A 74 -9.13 -2.59 2.55
CA ILE A 74 -8.55 -3.94 2.54
C ILE A 74 -9.60 -4.92 2.02
N THR A 75 -9.28 -5.66 0.96
CA THR A 75 -10.17 -6.68 0.37
C THR A 75 -9.77 -8.11 0.71
N ALA A 76 -8.51 -8.34 1.06
CA ALA A 76 -8.04 -9.60 1.60
C ALA A 76 -7.33 -9.34 2.94
N PRO A 77 -7.95 -9.66 4.09
CA PRO A 77 -7.37 -9.40 5.40
C PRO A 77 -6.33 -10.46 5.76
N HIS A 78 -5.12 -10.03 6.10
CA HIS A 78 -4.03 -10.91 6.52
C HIS A 78 -3.31 -10.36 7.75
N VAL A 79 -2.71 -11.27 8.52
CA VAL A 79 -1.96 -10.91 9.73
C VAL A 79 -0.66 -10.20 9.39
N GLY A 80 -0.29 -9.24 10.23
CA GLY A 80 1.02 -8.61 10.23
C GLY A 80 0.96 -7.11 10.48
N PRO A 81 2.12 -6.50 10.76
CA PRO A 81 2.18 -5.14 11.29
C PRO A 81 1.96 -4.10 10.20
N CYS A 82 1.33 -2.98 10.60
CA CYS A 82 1.37 -1.74 9.85
C CYS A 82 2.11 -0.66 10.62
N GLU A 83 2.72 0.23 9.85
CA GLU A 83 3.45 1.38 10.35
C GLU A 83 3.14 2.62 9.52
N VAL A 84 3.13 3.77 10.17
CA VAL A 84 2.90 5.06 9.53
C VAL A 84 4.11 5.95 9.76
N TYR A 85 4.62 6.53 8.69
CA TYR A 85 5.77 7.42 8.69
C TYR A 85 5.38 8.80 8.16
N ILE A 86 6.03 9.84 8.65
CA ILE A 86 5.94 11.18 8.06
C ILE A 86 7.29 11.56 7.48
N LEU A 87 7.33 11.67 6.16
CA LEU A 87 8.53 11.92 5.38
C LEU A 87 8.57 13.37 4.87
N LYS A 88 9.75 13.79 4.45
CA LYS A 88 9.92 15.04 3.70
C LYS A 88 9.32 14.91 2.29
N PRO A 89 8.92 16.03 1.64
CA PRO A 89 8.35 16.01 0.29
C PRO A 89 9.24 15.36 -0.77
N ASP A 90 10.56 15.48 -0.62
CA ASP A 90 11.59 14.90 -1.49
C ASP A 90 11.86 13.40 -1.21
N LEU A 91 11.13 12.80 -0.25
CA LEU A 91 11.31 11.42 0.23
C LEU A 91 12.70 11.13 0.80
N SER A 92 13.52 12.15 1.03
CA SER A 92 14.82 11.99 1.68
C SER A 92 14.63 11.45 3.09
N ASN A 93 15.61 10.67 3.54
CA ASN A 93 15.63 10.03 4.86
C ASN A 93 14.54 8.97 5.12
N ALA A 94 13.83 8.48 4.08
CA ALA A 94 12.78 7.48 4.25
C ALA A 94 13.25 6.17 4.93
N ASN A 95 14.52 5.81 4.78
CA ASN A 95 15.11 4.58 5.35
C ASN A 95 15.55 4.73 6.82
N ILE A 96 15.56 5.96 7.36
CA ILE A 96 15.95 6.24 8.75
C ILE A 96 14.83 6.87 9.57
N ALA A 97 13.66 7.09 8.96
CA ALA A 97 12.50 7.64 9.63
C ALA A 97 11.97 6.64 10.67
N LYS A 98 11.59 7.13 11.85
CA LYS A 98 10.85 6.34 12.85
C LYS A 98 9.35 6.44 12.57
N PRO A 99 8.58 5.37 12.77
CA PRO A 99 7.12 5.44 12.61
C PRO A 99 6.52 6.39 13.66
N VAL A 100 5.50 7.15 13.26
CA VAL A 100 4.67 7.98 14.15
C VAL A 100 3.47 7.23 14.71
N ALA A 101 3.14 6.07 14.12
CA ALA A 101 2.13 5.15 14.62
C ALA A 101 2.42 3.73 14.11
N SER A 102 2.02 2.72 14.87
CA SER A 102 2.11 1.31 14.48
C SER A 102 0.96 0.49 15.05
N LYS A 103 0.63 -0.63 14.40
CA LYS A 103 -0.39 -1.59 14.84
C LYS A 103 0.00 -2.99 14.36
N GLN A 104 0.09 -3.96 15.27
CA GLN A 104 0.66 -5.29 14.99
C GLN A 104 -0.23 -6.20 14.14
N ASP A 105 -1.55 -6.01 14.20
CA ASP A 105 -2.57 -6.83 13.54
C ASP A 105 -3.47 -5.97 12.64
N CYS A 106 -2.88 -4.96 12.00
CA CYS A 106 -3.62 -3.83 11.43
C CYS A 106 -4.70 -4.19 10.42
N ALA A 107 -4.45 -5.22 9.60
CA ALA A 107 -5.35 -5.70 8.56
C ALA A 107 -5.75 -7.16 8.77
N ALA A 108 -5.58 -7.69 10.00
CA ALA A 108 -5.98 -9.04 10.33
C ALA A 108 -7.52 -9.21 10.24
N PRO A 109 -8.02 -10.44 10.03
CA PRO A 109 -9.45 -10.71 10.03
C PRO A 109 -10.15 -10.16 11.28
N GLY A 110 -11.21 -9.37 11.09
CA GLY A 110 -11.95 -8.72 12.18
C GLY A 110 -11.24 -7.53 12.84
N LYS A 111 -10.06 -7.14 12.36
CA LYS A 111 -9.24 -6.03 12.91
C LYS A 111 -9.03 -4.87 11.94
N VAL A 112 -9.41 -5.05 10.67
CA VAL A 112 -9.41 -3.99 9.65
C VAL A 112 -10.28 -2.84 10.15
N GLY A 113 -9.69 -1.67 10.27
CA GLY A 113 -10.40 -0.50 10.75
C GLY A 113 -9.53 0.76 10.68
N PRO A 114 -10.13 1.92 10.94
CA PRO A 114 -9.42 3.18 10.95
C PRO A 114 -8.26 3.16 11.95
N MET A 115 -7.16 3.83 11.57
CA MET A 115 -5.98 3.98 12.41
C MET A 115 -5.75 5.46 12.71
N THR A 116 -5.75 5.83 13.99
CA THR A 116 -5.45 7.20 14.41
C THR A 116 -3.94 7.43 14.41
N VAL A 117 -3.51 8.54 13.83
CA VAL A 117 -2.11 8.97 13.76
C VAL A 117 -2.00 10.34 14.42
N ASN A 118 -1.14 10.43 15.44
CA ASN A 118 -0.80 11.68 16.11
C ASN A 118 0.53 12.19 15.55
N ILE A 119 0.51 13.31 14.83
CA ILE A 119 1.70 13.91 14.22
C ILE A 119 2.45 14.71 15.31
N PRO A 120 3.76 14.42 15.55
CA PRO A 120 4.56 15.17 16.51
C PRO A 120 4.58 16.67 16.23
N GLY A 121 4.51 17.50 17.27
CA GLY A 121 4.41 18.96 17.16
C GLY A 121 5.51 19.63 16.30
N LYS A 122 6.72 19.04 16.28
CA LYS A 122 7.87 19.49 15.47
C LYS A 122 7.72 19.28 13.95
N ILE A 123 6.67 18.57 13.51
CA ILE A 123 6.39 18.29 12.09
C ILE A 123 5.26 19.22 11.65
N SER A 124 5.52 20.05 10.64
CA SER A 124 4.56 21.02 10.09
C SER A 124 4.79 21.25 8.59
N GLY A 125 3.79 21.80 7.91
CA GLY A 125 3.85 22.13 6.48
C GLY A 125 3.80 20.89 5.58
N ARG A 126 4.29 21.02 4.34
CA ARG A 126 4.20 19.97 3.33
C ARG A 126 5.02 18.73 3.72
N ARG A 127 4.38 17.57 3.73
CA ARG A 127 4.96 16.27 4.09
C ARG A 127 4.36 15.15 3.25
N VAL A 128 4.96 13.98 3.34
CA VAL A 128 4.40 12.74 2.78
C VAL A 128 4.09 11.79 3.93
N LEU A 129 2.83 11.42 4.09
CA LEU A 129 2.44 10.32 4.97
C LEU A 129 2.63 9.02 4.21
N ARG A 130 3.40 8.09 4.77
CA ARG A 130 3.64 6.76 4.20
C ARG A 130 3.06 5.71 5.13
N TRP A 131 2.08 4.96 4.66
CA TRP A 131 1.56 3.78 5.32
C TRP A 131 2.23 2.54 4.73
N LYS A 132 2.75 1.68 5.60
CA LYS A 132 3.31 0.37 5.24
C LYS A 132 2.53 -0.72 5.94
N TRP A 133 2.35 -1.84 5.28
CA TRP A 133 1.80 -3.06 5.85
C TRP A 133 2.60 -4.27 5.40
N GLN A 134 3.02 -5.10 6.33
CA GLN A 134 3.68 -6.37 6.04
C GLN A 134 2.69 -7.52 6.28
N ALA A 135 2.20 -8.15 5.22
CA ALA A 135 1.27 -9.28 5.33
C ALA A 135 2.06 -10.61 5.38
N CYS A 136 2.01 -11.30 6.52
CA CYS A 136 2.82 -12.49 6.79
C CYS A 136 2.02 -13.80 6.73
N HIS A 137 1.08 -13.89 5.80
CA HIS A 137 0.35 -15.13 5.55
C HIS A 137 1.10 -16.09 4.60
N VAL A 138 2.11 -15.56 3.89
CA VAL A 138 3.05 -16.28 3.03
C VAL A 138 4.49 -15.94 3.42
N THR A 139 5.46 -16.68 2.89
CA THR A 139 6.90 -16.46 3.11
C THR A 139 7.63 -16.28 1.77
N PRO A 140 8.40 -15.19 1.56
CA PRO A 140 8.54 -14.04 2.46
C PRO A 140 7.22 -13.26 2.60
N CYS A 141 7.08 -12.47 3.68
CA CYS A 141 5.89 -11.64 3.87
C CYS A 141 5.79 -10.61 2.72
N GLU A 142 4.58 -10.40 2.22
CA GLU A 142 4.31 -9.40 1.20
C GLU A 142 4.33 -7.99 1.80
N GLN A 143 4.97 -7.06 1.10
CA GLN A 143 5.06 -5.66 1.50
C GLN A 143 4.01 -4.85 0.77
N TYR A 144 3.19 -4.11 1.49
CA TYR A 144 2.22 -3.17 0.95
C TYR A 144 2.56 -1.78 1.41
N GLU A 145 2.28 -0.80 0.56
CA GLU A 145 2.61 0.58 0.84
C GLU A 145 1.75 1.53 0.03
N ASN A 146 1.30 2.61 0.65
CA ASN A 146 0.78 3.77 -0.06
C ASN A 146 1.28 5.04 0.63
N CYS A 147 1.39 6.11 -0.16
CA CYS A 147 1.72 7.43 0.36
C CYS A 147 0.59 8.40 0.12
N ALA A 148 0.47 9.44 0.93
CA ALA A 148 -0.37 10.60 0.68
C ALA A 148 0.44 11.88 0.87
N ASP A 149 0.29 12.82 -0.05
CA ASP A 149 0.82 14.16 0.13
C ASP A 149 -0.11 14.92 1.10
N ILE A 150 0.46 15.43 2.18
CA ILE A 150 -0.28 16.14 3.23
C ILE A 150 0.34 17.48 3.52
N ASN A 151 -0.48 18.41 3.99
CA ASN A 151 -0.03 19.66 4.57
C ASN A 151 -0.48 19.70 6.02
N VAL A 152 0.48 19.66 6.93
CA VAL A 152 0.21 19.61 8.38
C VAL A 152 0.00 21.03 8.88
N GLY A 153 -1.27 21.36 9.13
CA GLY A 153 -1.73 22.61 9.70
C GLY A 153 -1.41 22.71 11.20
N GLY A 154 -1.30 23.97 11.65
CA GLY A 154 -0.98 24.37 13.02
C GLY A 154 -1.88 23.71 14.05
#